data_AF-A0A7C9AGA5-F1
#
_entry.id   AF-A0A7C9AGA5-F1
#
_cell.length_a   1.000
_cell.length_b   1.000
_cell.length_c   1.000
_cell.angle_alpha   90.00
_cell.angle_beta   90.00
_cell.angle_gamma   90.00
#
_symmetry.space_group_name_H-M   'P 1'
#
loop_
_entity.id
_entity.type
_entity.pdbx_description
1 polymer ?
#
loop_
_entity_poly.entity_id
_entity_poly.type
_entity_poly.pdbx_seq_one_letter_code
_entity_poly.pdbx_strand_id
1 'polypeptide(L)'
;VNGLQVPITYVKDAVAKGAVCLDGSPPAYHFHKGFGGGASNWLIHLENKKVYYRGARVWRAVMDDLLAKGMKNAQNAILSGCSAGGMGTIFHCDQFQSLLPAGAKVKCL
;
A
#
# COMPACT_ATOMS: atom_id res chain seq x y z
N VAL A 1 -26.50 2.82 -8.58
CA VAL A 1 -25.75 2.86 -7.30
C VAL A 1 -24.74 4.00 -7.38
N ASN A 2 -24.87 5.02 -6.53
CA ASN A 2 -23.89 6.12 -6.50
C ASN A 2 -22.67 5.63 -5.72
N GLY A 3 -21.59 5.29 -6.43
CA GLY A 3 -20.33 4.86 -5.82
C GLY A 3 -19.62 6.03 -5.17
N LEU A 4 -18.97 5.79 -4.02
CA LEU A 4 -18.09 6.77 -3.39
C LEU A 4 -16.84 6.97 -4.26
N GLN A 5 -16.64 8.19 -4.76
CA GLN A 5 -15.45 8.50 -5.56
C GLN A 5 -14.26 8.78 -4.63
N VAL A 6 -13.27 7.90 -4.63
CA VAL A 6 -12.03 8.07 -3.85
C VAL A 6 -10.94 8.66 -4.77
N PRO A 7 -10.46 9.89 -4.53
CA PRO A 7 -9.47 10.52 -5.40
C PRO A 7 -8.13 9.78 -5.37
N ILE A 8 -7.37 9.92 -6.45
CA ILE A 8 -6.02 9.40 -6.55
C ILE A 8 -5.06 10.27 -5.73
N THR A 9 -4.17 9.62 -4.97
CA THR A 9 -3.11 10.27 -4.18
C THR A 9 -1.76 9.88 -4.76
N TYR A 10 -1.02 10.86 -5.27
CA TYR A 10 0.35 10.66 -5.73
C TYR A 10 1.33 10.67 -4.56
N VAL A 11 2.27 9.73 -4.55
CA VAL A 11 3.30 9.65 -3.51
C VAL A 11 4.30 10.78 -3.71
N LYS A 12 4.33 11.71 -2.77
CA LYS A 12 5.26 12.85 -2.79
C LYS A 12 6.70 12.34 -2.65
N ASP A 13 7.63 13.04 -3.30
CA ASP A 13 9.08 12.75 -3.30
C ASP A 13 9.48 11.36 -3.83
N ALA A 14 8.53 10.57 -4.35
CA ALA A 14 8.80 9.24 -4.88
C ALA A 14 9.78 9.27 -6.07
N VAL A 15 9.63 10.28 -6.94
CA VAL A 15 10.53 10.50 -8.08
C VAL A 15 11.96 10.75 -7.62
N ALA A 16 12.17 11.60 -6.61
CA ALA A 16 13.49 11.89 -6.05
C ALA A 16 14.14 10.64 -5.42
N LYS A 17 13.33 9.72 -4.88
CA LYS A 17 13.76 8.41 -4.37
C LYS A 17 13.95 7.34 -5.47
N GLY A 18 13.73 7.70 -6.74
CA GLY A 18 13.79 6.79 -7.88
C GLY A 18 12.65 5.75 -7.91
N ALA A 19 11.61 5.95 -7.11
CA ALA A 19 10.36 5.20 -7.12
C ALA A 19 9.43 5.83 -8.16
N VAL A 20 9.50 5.31 -9.38
CA VAL A 20 8.74 5.79 -10.53
C VAL A 20 8.06 4.62 -11.24
N CYS A 21 6.95 4.93 -11.88
CA CYS A 21 6.30 4.06 -12.86
C CYS A 21 7.18 3.90 -14.12
N LEU A 22 6.75 3.06 -15.05
CA LEU A 22 7.49 2.80 -16.30
C LEU A 22 7.66 4.05 -17.18
N ASP A 23 6.70 4.96 -17.12
CA ASP A 23 6.69 6.24 -17.83
C ASP A 23 7.44 7.36 -17.09
N GLY A 24 8.06 7.05 -15.94
CA GLY A 24 8.76 8.02 -15.10
C GLY A 24 7.84 8.83 -14.17
N SER A 25 6.52 8.65 -14.24
CA SER A 25 5.59 9.31 -13.34
C SER A 25 5.71 8.78 -11.90
N PRO A 26 5.31 9.57 -10.88
CA PRO A 26 5.25 9.08 -9.51
C PRO A 26 4.18 7.98 -9.36
N PRO A 27 4.42 6.98 -8.50
CA PRO A 27 3.39 6.03 -8.12
C PRO A 27 2.26 6.74 -7.36
N ALA A 28 1.09 6.11 -7.38
CA ALA A 28 -0.10 6.63 -6.75
C ALA A 28 -1.00 5.50 -6.25
N TYR A 29 -1.91 5.84 -5.34
CA TYR A 29 -2.88 4.92 -4.78
C TYR A 29 -4.19 5.65 -4.46
N HIS A 30 -5.27 4.90 -4.33
CA HIS A 30 -6.54 5.42 -3.79
C HIS A 30 -6.54 5.25 -2.28
N PHE A 31 -6.89 6.31 -1.55
CA PHE A 31 -6.91 6.27 -0.09
C PHE A 31 -8.25 6.69 0.47
N HIS A 32 -8.89 5.77 1.20
CA HIS A 32 -10.09 6.06 1.95
C HIS A 32 -9.85 5.76 3.43
N LYS A 33 -9.93 6.79 4.27
CA LYS A 33 -9.62 6.66 5.69
C LYS A 33 -10.76 5.98 6.44
N GLY A 34 -10.43 4.97 7.25
CA GLY A 34 -11.37 4.35 8.17
C GLY A 34 -11.78 5.29 9.31
N PHE A 35 -12.96 5.08 9.87
CA PHE A 35 -13.49 5.83 11.01
C PHE A 35 -14.05 4.89 12.09
N GLY A 36 -14.20 5.40 13.31
CA GLY A 36 -14.66 4.62 14.46
C GLY A 36 -13.81 3.36 14.68
N GLY A 37 -14.44 2.20 14.86
CA GLY A 37 -13.76 0.92 15.01
C GLY A 37 -12.95 0.47 13.79
N GLY A 38 -13.12 1.12 12.63
CA GLY A 38 -12.33 0.88 11.41
C GLY A 38 -11.05 1.72 11.31
N ALA A 39 -10.82 2.69 12.21
CA ALA A 39 -9.69 3.61 12.10
C ALA A 39 -8.30 2.95 12.29
N SER A 40 -8.26 1.82 13.00
CA SER A 40 -7.05 1.00 13.23
C SER A 40 -6.96 -0.22 12.30
N ASN A 41 -7.88 -0.36 11.34
CA ASN A 41 -7.94 -1.49 10.42
C ASN A 41 -7.52 -1.04 9.02
N TRP A 42 -6.53 -1.71 8.45
CA TRP A 42 -5.93 -1.33 7.17
C TRP A 42 -6.15 -2.43 6.13
N LEU A 43 -6.57 -2.05 4.94
CA LEU A 43 -6.63 -2.90 3.76
C LEU A 43 -5.79 -2.27 2.67
N ILE A 44 -4.74 -2.97 2.24
CA ILE A 44 -3.88 -2.57 1.14
C ILE A 44 -4.17 -3.56 0.01
N HIS A 45 -4.58 -3.03 -1.14
CA HIS A 45 -4.81 -3.83 -2.34
C HIS A 45 -3.80 -3.47 -3.41
N LEU A 46 -2.96 -4.41 -3.80
CA LEU A 46 -2.00 -4.26 -4.88
C LEU A 46 -2.70 -4.51 -6.21
N GLU A 47 -2.99 -3.43 -6.92
CA GLU A 47 -3.56 -3.49 -8.25
C GLU A 47 -2.58 -4.09 -9.27
N ASN A 48 -3.14 -4.80 -10.24
CA ASN A 48 -2.41 -5.24 -11.42
C ASN A 48 -2.28 -4.11 -12.44
N LYS A 49 -1.17 -3.38 -12.39
CA LYS A 49 -0.69 -2.56 -13.50
C LYS A 49 0.65 -3.10 -13.99
N LYS A 50 0.83 -3.18 -15.32
CA LYS A 50 1.89 -3.95 -16.02
C LYS A 50 3.31 -3.74 -15.47
N VAL A 51 4.03 -4.86 -15.33
CA VAL A 51 5.48 -5.15 -15.14
C VAL A 51 6.36 -4.00 -14.62
N TYR A 52 6.89 -4.12 -13.39
CA TYR A 52 7.81 -3.13 -12.82
C TYR A 52 9.19 -3.72 -12.49
N TYR A 53 10.24 -3.20 -13.15
CA TYR A 53 11.64 -3.38 -12.71
C TYR A 53 12.01 -2.53 -11.47
N ARG A 54 11.04 -1.75 -10.94
CA ARG A 54 11.20 -0.85 -9.78
C ARG A 54 10.16 -1.10 -8.68
N GLY A 55 9.45 -2.23 -8.73
CA GLY A 55 8.34 -2.54 -7.81
C GLY A 55 8.72 -2.40 -6.33
N ALA A 56 9.88 -2.91 -5.92
CA ALA A 56 10.36 -2.79 -4.54
C ALA A 56 10.64 -1.34 -4.09
N ARG A 57 11.02 -0.43 -5.00
CA ARG A 57 11.21 1.00 -4.68
C ARG A 57 9.87 1.70 -4.51
N VAL A 58 8.91 1.40 -5.40
CA VAL A 58 7.54 1.90 -5.31
C VAL A 58 6.87 1.42 -4.03
N TRP A 59 6.99 0.12 -3.73
CA TRP A 59 6.52 -0.49 -2.49
C TRP A 59 7.00 0.29 -1.27
N ARG A 60 8.32 0.51 -1.14
CA ARG A 60 8.89 1.24 0.00
C ARG A 60 8.34 2.66 0.10
N ALA A 61 8.30 3.40 -1.01
CA ALA A 61 7.81 4.77 -1.02
C ALA A 61 6.33 4.87 -0.61
N VAL A 62 5.49 3.94 -1.07
CA VAL A 62 4.07 3.87 -0.68
C VAL A 62 3.92 3.50 0.79
N MET A 63 4.65 2.49 1.27
CA MET A 63 4.58 2.04 2.67
C MET A 63 5.03 3.14 3.64
N ASP A 64 6.12 3.84 3.34
CA ASP A 64 6.58 4.98 4.15
C ASP A 64 5.49 6.06 4.27
N ASP A 65 4.82 6.39 3.16
CA ASP A 65 3.74 7.38 3.14
C ASP A 65 2.50 6.91 3.92
N LEU A 66 2.13 5.63 3.83
CA LEU A 66 1.02 5.04 4.60
C LEU A 66 1.34 4.96 6.11
N LEU A 67 2.58 4.61 6.47
CA LEU A 67 3.05 4.62 7.86
C LEU A 67 2.97 6.03 8.45
N ALA A 68 3.37 7.04 7.69
CA ALA A 68 3.25 8.44 8.08
C ALA A 68 1.79 8.89 8.28
N LYS A 69 0.84 8.32 7.53
CA LYS A 69 -0.61 8.59 7.67
C LYS A 69 -1.29 7.84 8.82
N GLY A 70 -0.57 6.99 9.53
CA GLY A 70 -1.05 6.32 10.75
C GLY A 70 -1.10 4.81 10.68
N MET A 71 -0.65 4.18 9.59
CA MET A 71 -0.58 2.71 9.50
C MET A 71 0.35 2.12 10.57
N LYS A 72 1.30 2.91 11.08
CA LYS A 72 2.13 2.55 12.24
C LYS A 72 1.35 2.25 13.53
N ASN A 73 0.07 2.64 13.62
CA ASN A 73 -0.81 2.39 14.77
C ASN A 73 -1.87 1.30 14.47
N ALA A 74 -1.69 0.53 13.39
CA ALA A 74 -2.65 -0.49 12.98
C ALA A 74 -2.81 -1.60 14.03
N GLN A 75 -4.05 -2.05 14.24
CA GLN A 75 -4.38 -3.24 15.03
C GLN A 75 -4.61 -4.45 14.13
N ASN A 76 -5.23 -4.23 12.97
CA ASN A 76 -5.41 -5.26 11.95
C ASN A 76 -4.97 -4.70 10.61
N ALA A 77 -4.23 -5.50 9.84
CA ALA A 77 -3.79 -5.11 8.51
C ALA A 77 -3.92 -6.30 7.55
N ILE A 78 -4.50 -6.04 6.39
CA ILE A 78 -4.62 -7.01 5.30
C ILE A 78 -3.84 -6.47 4.11
N LEU A 79 -2.90 -7.26 3.61
CA LEU A 79 -2.30 -7.06 2.31
C LEU A 79 -2.98 -8.01 1.32
N SER A 80 -3.47 -7.49 0.21
CA SER A 80 -4.21 -8.27 -0.77
C SER A 80 -3.77 -7.94 -2.19
N GLY A 81 -3.92 -8.90 -3.10
CA GLY A 81 -3.69 -8.64 -4.52
C GLY A 81 -4.28 -9.74 -5.42
N CYS A 82 -4.38 -9.46 -6.72
CA CYS A 82 -4.80 -10.44 -7.72
C CYS A 82 -3.64 -10.69 -8.70
N SER A 83 -3.49 -11.87 -9.32
CA SER A 83 -2.46 -12.15 -10.35
C SER A 83 -1.04 -11.70 -9.93
N ALA A 84 -0.38 -10.81 -10.69
CA ALA A 84 0.92 -10.25 -10.35
C ALA A 84 0.92 -9.49 -9.01
N GLY A 85 -0.18 -8.80 -8.68
CA GLY A 85 -0.40 -8.16 -7.39
C GLY A 85 -0.52 -9.17 -6.24
N GLY A 86 -1.13 -10.33 -6.47
CA GLY A 86 -1.21 -11.42 -5.49
C GLY A 86 0.16 -12.04 -5.23
N MET A 87 0.95 -12.23 -6.29
CA MET A 87 2.37 -12.61 -6.16
C MET A 87 3.17 -11.53 -5.40
N GLY A 88 2.92 -10.26 -5.67
CA GLY A 88 3.48 -9.13 -4.91
C GLY A 88 3.11 -9.15 -3.43
N THR A 89 1.87 -9.51 -3.09
CA THR A 89 1.41 -9.71 -1.72
C THR A 89 2.22 -10.78 -1.02
N ILE A 90 2.43 -11.94 -1.67
CA ILE A 90 3.22 -13.03 -1.10
C ILE A 90 4.67 -12.59 -0.89
N PHE A 91 5.30 -11.95 -1.89
CA PHE A 91 6.69 -11.53 -1.80
C PHE A 91 6.95 -10.44 -0.77
N HIS A 92 5.98 -9.57 -0.51
CA HIS A 92 6.12 -8.48 0.46
C HIS A 92 5.51 -8.79 1.82
N CYS A 93 4.89 -9.96 2.02
CA CYS A 93 4.13 -10.24 3.25
C CYS A 93 4.98 -10.14 4.52
N ASP A 94 6.16 -10.79 4.54
CA ASP A 94 7.03 -10.78 5.72
C ASP A 94 7.54 -9.36 6.02
N GLN A 95 7.91 -8.62 4.97
CA GLN A 95 8.32 -7.22 5.09
C GLN A 95 7.18 -6.36 5.62
N PHE A 96 5.97 -6.56 5.10
CA PHE A 96 4.78 -5.83 5.53
C PHE A 96 4.47 -6.07 7.01
N GLN A 97 4.57 -7.31 7.48
CA GLN A 97 4.40 -7.63 8.89
C GLN A 97 5.45 -6.95 9.76
N SER A 98 6.71 -6.89 9.31
CA SER A 98 7.80 -6.24 10.06
C SER A 98 7.64 -4.72 10.20
N LEU A 99 6.87 -4.08 9.32
CA LEU A 99 6.63 -2.62 9.34
C LEU A 99 5.57 -2.21 10.36
N LEU A 100 4.81 -3.17 10.90
CA LEU A 100 3.68 -2.92 11.79
C LEU A 100 4.03 -3.22 13.26
N PRO A 101 3.25 -2.68 14.22
CA PRO A 101 3.45 -3.00 15.63
C PRO A 101 3.41 -4.50 15.90
N ALA A 102 4.21 -4.98 16.86
CA ALA A 102 4.30 -6.41 17.19
C ALA A 102 2.95 -7.05 17.60
N GLY A 103 1.99 -6.25 18.09
CA GLY A 103 0.63 -6.71 18.44
C GLY A 103 -0.38 -6.64 17.29
N ALA A 104 0.01 -6.15 16.11
CA ALA A 104 -0.88 -6.03 14.97
C ALA A 104 -1.14 -7.41 14.32
N LYS A 105 -2.39 -7.69 13.99
CA LYS A 105 -2.78 -8.91 13.28
C LYS A 105 -2.66 -8.67 11.78
N VAL A 106 -1.73 -9.38 11.15
CA VAL A 106 -1.45 -9.24 9.71
C VAL A 106 -1.94 -10.47 8.96
N LYS A 107 -2.61 -10.25 7.82
CA LYS A 107 -2.97 -11.32 6.87
C LYS A 107 -2.61 -10.89 5.45
N CYS A 108 -2.12 -11.83 4.66
CA CYS A 108 -1.78 -11.65 3.26
C CYS A 108 -2.60 -12.62 2.41
N LEU A 109 -3.23 -12.14 1.33
CA LEU A 109 -4.11 -12.93 0.47
C LEU A 109 -4.09 -12.55 -1.01
#